data_AF-A0A8D8SWW9-F1
#
_entry.id   AF-A0A8D8SWW9-F1
#
_cell.length_a   1.000
_cell.length_b   1.000
_cell.length_c   1.000
_cell.angle_alpha   90.00
_cell.angle_beta   90.00
_cell.angle_gamma   90.00
#
_symmetry.space_group_name_H-M   'P 1'
#
loop_
_entity.id
_entity.type
_entity.pdbx_description
1 polymer ?
#
loop_
_entity_poly.entity_id
_entity_poly.type
_entity_poly.pdbx_seq_one_letter_code
_entity_poly.pdbx_strand_id
1 'polypeptide(L)'
;MFPTIEYGGIVLSNMSCMLLKKLQTYQNACIRYIFGLKKHDHVSELRSSVMWLPVGRRLEHQTLCLLWKTMNEELSPSYLQSSFHPLQQSQHNTRSQHLLQIPSCSFIDFMSKSFAVNAARLWNQLPVKLRILENRNSFKCQTKEYMLSLGE
;
A
#
# COMPACT_ATOMS: atom_id res chain seq x y z
N MET A 1 7.59 -0.85 -18.87
CA MET A 1 7.28 0.48 -18.31
C MET A 1 6.87 0.44 -16.85
N PHE A 2 5.97 -0.45 -16.42
CA PHE A 2 5.61 -0.58 -15.00
C PHE A 2 6.74 -1.04 -14.05
N PRO A 3 7.64 -1.97 -14.43
CA PRO A 3 8.66 -2.48 -13.49
C PRO A 3 9.62 -1.40 -12.96
N THR A 4 9.95 -0.40 -13.77
CA THR A 4 10.86 0.69 -13.38
C THR A 4 10.23 1.66 -12.39
N ILE A 5 8.92 1.90 -12.51
CA ILE A 5 8.14 2.70 -11.54
C ILE A 5 7.97 1.92 -10.24
N GLU A 6 7.79 0.60 -10.33
CA GLU A 6 7.51 -0.25 -9.19
C GLU A 6 8.75 -0.56 -8.33
N TYR A 7 9.95 -0.56 -8.91
CA TYR A 7 11.20 -0.83 -8.17
C TYR A 7 11.40 0.11 -6.97
N GLY A 8 11.11 1.40 -7.14
CA GLY A 8 11.29 2.42 -6.09
C GLY A 8 10.00 2.79 -5.34
N GLY A 9 8.88 2.13 -5.61
CA GLY A 9 7.56 2.60 -5.16
C GLY A 9 7.45 2.81 -3.64
N ILE A 10 8.02 1.92 -2.85
CA ILE A 10 7.98 2.01 -1.38
C ILE A 10 8.76 3.22 -0.86
N VAL A 11 9.94 3.50 -1.42
CA VAL A 11 10.71 4.72 -1.08
C VAL A 11 9.97 5.97 -1.55
N LEU A 12 9.28 5.86 -2.69
CA LEU A 12 8.47 6.92 -3.28
C LEU A 12 7.11 7.12 -2.59
N SER A 13 6.73 6.27 -1.63
CA SER A 13 5.46 6.44 -0.89
C SER A 13 5.41 7.75 -0.10
N ASN A 14 6.57 8.36 0.16
CA ASN A 14 6.73 9.62 0.90
C ASN A 14 6.86 10.86 0.04
N MET A 15 6.63 10.74 -1.27
CA MET A 15 6.84 11.83 -2.21
C MET A 15 5.77 12.92 -2.09
N SER A 16 6.10 14.10 -2.60
CA SER A 16 5.18 15.23 -2.64
C SER A 16 3.97 14.93 -3.54
N CYS A 17 2.82 15.51 -3.19
CA CYS A 17 1.58 15.37 -3.96
C CYS A 17 1.75 15.78 -5.43
N MET A 18 2.68 16.70 -5.72
CA MET A 18 2.98 17.13 -7.09
C MET A 18 3.60 16.00 -7.92
N LEU A 19 4.54 15.24 -7.36
CA LEU A 19 5.15 14.13 -8.09
C LEU A 19 4.17 12.98 -8.27
N LEU A 20 3.35 12.69 -7.25
CA LEU A 20 2.30 11.67 -7.36
C LEU A 20 1.31 12.02 -8.47
N LYS A 21 0.91 13.29 -8.59
CA LYS A 21 0.09 13.77 -9.71
C LYS A 21 0.77 13.55 -11.06
N LYS A 22 2.06 13.87 -11.19
CA LYS A 22 2.83 13.61 -12.44
C LYS A 22 2.84 12.12 -12.81
N LEU A 23 3.08 11.24 -11.85
CA LEU A 23 3.03 9.79 -12.08
C LEU A 23 1.63 9.31 -12.47
N GLN A 24 0.57 9.85 -11.86
CA GLN A 24 -0.80 9.53 -12.26
C GLN A 24 -1.10 10.00 -13.68
N THR A 25 -0.64 11.18 -14.07
CA THR A 25 -0.82 11.67 -15.46
C THR A 25 -0.10 10.78 -16.46
N TYR A 26 1.09 10.28 -16.10
CA TYR A 26 1.84 9.34 -16.92
C TYR A 26 1.11 7.99 -17.05
N GLN A 27 0.62 7.42 -15.94
CA GLN A 27 -0.18 6.20 -15.99
C GLN A 27 -1.42 6.39 -16.88
N ASN A 28 -2.12 7.52 -16.76
CA ASN A 28 -3.29 7.81 -17.59
C ASN A 28 -2.92 7.92 -19.07
N ALA A 29 -1.76 8.50 -19.40
CA ALA A 29 -1.26 8.53 -20.77
C ALA A 29 -0.96 7.13 -21.31
N CYS A 30 -0.38 6.24 -20.50
CA CYS A 30 -0.17 4.84 -20.89
C CYS A 30 -1.50 4.12 -21.17
N ILE A 31 -2.53 4.31 -20.33
CA ILE A 31 -3.85 3.71 -20.56
C ILE A 31 -4.42 4.24 -21.89
N ARG A 32 -4.37 5.55 -22.12
CA ARG A 32 -4.84 6.15 -23.37
C ARG A 32 -4.14 5.57 -24.59
N TYR A 33 -2.82 5.40 -24.51
CA TYR A 33 -2.03 4.82 -25.58
C TYR A 33 -2.44 3.36 -25.88
N ILE A 34 -2.62 2.54 -24.84
CA ILE A 34 -3.01 1.13 -24.98
C ILE A 34 -4.42 0.98 -25.59
N PHE A 35 -5.37 1.84 -25.17
CA PHE A 35 -6.76 1.77 -25.62
C PHE A 35 -7.08 2.69 -26.82
N GLY A 36 -6.07 3.36 -27.39
CA GLY A 36 -6.27 4.25 -28.55
C GLY A 36 -7.16 5.46 -28.27
N LEU A 37 -7.24 5.93 -27.02
CA LEU A 37 -8.07 7.07 -26.63
C LEU A 37 -7.46 8.41 -27.05
N LYS A 38 -8.32 9.42 -27.20
CA LYS A 38 -7.87 10.81 -27.42
C LYS A 38 -7.24 11.37 -26.14
N LYS A 39 -6.43 12.41 -26.32
CA LYS A 39 -5.63 13.06 -25.25
C LYS A 39 -6.44 13.41 -23.99
N HIS A 40 -7.70 13.84 -24.17
CA HIS A 40 -8.56 14.34 -23.09
C HIS A 40 -9.70 13.39 -22.72
N ASP A 41 -9.76 12.19 -23.30
CA ASP A 41 -10.80 11.23 -22.94
C ASP A 41 -10.65 10.79 -21.48
N HIS A 42 -11.80 10.48 -20.86
CA HIS A 42 -11.86 9.99 -19.50
C HIS A 42 -11.26 8.57 -19.42
N VAL A 43 -10.39 8.38 -18.43
CA VAL A 43 -9.62 7.14 -18.27
C VAL A 43 -10.15 6.29 -17.10
N SER A 44 -11.01 6.85 -16.24
CA SER A 44 -11.46 6.21 -15.00
C SER A 44 -12.17 4.87 -15.25
N GLU A 45 -13.12 4.84 -16.20
CA GLU A 45 -13.88 3.62 -16.54
C GLU A 45 -12.97 2.51 -17.08
N LEU A 46 -12.09 2.85 -18.02
CA LEU A 46 -11.12 1.91 -18.59
C LEU A 46 -10.09 1.45 -17.57
N ARG A 47 -9.70 2.31 -16.63
CA ARG A 47 -8.79 1.91 -15.56
C ARG A 47 -9.43 0.86 -14.66
N SER A 48 -10.71 1.02 -14.33
CA SER A 48 -11.47 0.06 -13.55
C SER A 48 -11.68 -1.25 -14.31
N SER A 49 -12.00 -1.21 -15.61
CA SER A 49 -12.19 -2.44 -16.41
C SER A 49 -10.93 -3.31 -16.50
N VAL A 50 -9.74 -2.71 -16.46
CA VAL A 50 -8.45 -3.42 -16.52
C VAL A 50 -7.91 -3.73 -15.11
N MET A 51 -8.68 -3.45 -14.05
CA MET A 51 -8.28 -3.68 -12.66
C MET A 51 -6.93 -3.00 -12.31
N TRP A 52 -6.71 -1.80 -12.85
CA TRP A 52 -5.51 -1.00 -12.59
C TRP A 52 -5.71 -0.05 -11.41
N LEU A 53 -4.92 -0.21 -10.37
CA LEU A 53 -4.92 0.73 -9.25
C LEU A 53 -4.37 2.10 -9.68
N PRO A 54 -4.95 3.21 -9.17
CA PRO A 54 -4.29 4.53 -9.18
C PRO A 54 -2.89 4.45 -8.56
N VAL A 55 -1.97 5.31 -8.96
CA VAL A 55 -0.58 5.28 -8.50
C VAL A 55 -0.50 5.32 -6.97
N GLY A 56 -1.23 6.22 -6.30
CA GLY A 56 -1.21 6.30 -4.84
C GLY A 56 -1.59 4.98 -4.15
N ARG A 57 -2.71 4.38 -4.57
CA ARG A 57 -3.17 3.08 -4.06
C ARG A 57 -2.21 1.94 -4.37
N ARG A 58 -1.51 2.00 -5.50
CA ARG A 58 -0.46 1.04 -5.84
C ARG A 58 0.72 1.12 -4.87
N LEU A 59 1.12 2.33 -4.48
CA LEU A 59 2.17 2.51 -3.47
C LEU A 59 1.73 1.97 -2.10
N GLU A 60 0.47 2.19 -1.71
CA GLU A 60 -0.13 1.59 -0.50
C GLU A 60 -0.11 0.05 -0.58
N HIS A 61 -0.54 -0.52 -1.71
CA HIS A 61 -0.54 -1.96 -1.94
C HIS A 61 0.85 -2.58 -1.84
N GLN A 62 1.85 -1.94 -2.43
CA GLN A 62 3.25 -2.37 -2.36
C GLN A 62 3.80 -2.28 -0.95
N THR A 63 3.47 -1.20 -0.22
CA THR A 63 3.84 -1.02 1.19
C THR A 63 3.27 -2.15 2.04
N LEU A 64 2.00 -2.49 1.86
CA LEU A 64 1.35 -3.60 2.57
C LEU A 64 1.94 -4.97 2.21
N CYS A 65 2.22 -5.21 0.92
CA CYS A 65 2.85 -6.45 0.49
C CYS A 65 4.25 -6.60 1.08
N LEU A 66 5.03 -5.51 1.14
CA LEU A 66 6.33 -5.54 1.80
C LEU A 66 6.20 -5.78 3.29
N LEU A 67 5.28 -5.09 3.97
CA LEU A 67 5.02 -5.31 5.39
C LEU A 67 4.67 -6.77 5.70
N TRP A 68 3.74 -7.34 4.94
CA TRP A 68 3.35 -8.73 5.10
C TRP A 68 4.55 -9.67 4.94
N LYS A 69 5.43 -9.41 3.97
CA LYS A 69 6.67 -10.17 3.82
C LYS A 69 7.60 -9.99 5.01
N THR A 70 7.81 -8.76 5.47
CA THR A 70 8.69 -8.50 6.61
C THR A 70 8.22 -9.21 7.87
N MET A 71 6.90 -9.38 8.04
CA MET A 71 6.32 -10.05 9.21
C MET A 71 6.31 -11.58 9.10
N ASN A 72 6.14 -12.14 7.90
CA ASN A 72 5.89 -13.58 7.71
C ASN A 72 7.07 -14.35 7.08
N GLU A 73 8.00 -13.69 6.37
CA GLU A 73 9.14 -14.34 5.73
C GLU A 73 10.38 -14.30 6.66
N GLU A 74 10.99 -15.47 6.91
CA GLU A 74 12.20 -15.61 7.75
C GLU A 74 13.42 -14.87 7.18
N LEU A 75 13.48 -14.65 5.86
CA LEU A 75 14.58 -13.95 5.20
C LEU A 75 14.51 -12.42 5.34
N SER A 76 13.52 -11.87 6.04
CA SER A 76 13.47 -10.43 6.27
C SER A 76 14.57 -10.01 7.26
N PRO A 77 15.27 -8.90 7.01
CA PRO A 77 16.26 -8.39 7.94
C PRO A 77 15.68 -8.16 9.34
N SER A 78 16.41 -8.60 10.36
CA SER A 78 15.98 -8.53 11.77
C SER A 78 15.64 -7.11 12.22
N TYR A 79 16.36 -6.11 11.72
CA TYR A 79 16.10 -4.69 12.02
C TYR A 79 14.73 -4.19 11.50
N LEU A 80 14.22 -4.77 10.41
CA LEU A 80 12.88 -4.44 9.90
C LEU A 80 11.81 -5.15 10.72
N GLN A 81 12.02 -6.43 11.05
CA GLN A 81 11.11 -7.20 11.90
C GLN A 81 10.95 -6.56 13.28
N SER A 82 12.05 -6.12 13.89
CA SER A 82 12.03 -5.45 15.20
C SER A 82 11.33 -4.09 15.19
N SER A 83 11.01 -3.53 14.02
CA SER A 83 10.29 -2.25 13.92
C SER A 83 8.77 -2.41 14.04
N PHE A 84 8.25 -3.64 13.94
CA PHE A 84 6.82 -3.93 13.96
C PHE A 84 6.46 -4.78 15.16
N HIS A 85 5.73 -4.18 16.11
CA HIS A 85 5.25 -4.89 17.29
C HIS A 85 3.72 -5.01 17.25
N PRO A 86 3.15 -6.17 17.63
CA PRO A 86 1.73 -6.29 17.83
C PRO A 86 1.28 -5.35 18.94
N LEU A 87 0.13 -4.69 18.77
CA LEU A 87 -0.44 -3.83 19.79
C LEU A 87 -0.75 -4.67 21.04
N GLN A 88 -0.21 -4.23 22.20
CA GLN A 88 -0.37 -4.94 23.46
C GLN A 88 -1.85 -5.21 23.77
N GLN A 89 -2.17 -6.48 24.01
CA GLN A 89 -3.51 -6.93 24.26
C GLN A 89 -3.84 -6.72 25.74
N SER A 90 -4.90 -5.97 26.04
CA SER A 90 -5.60 -6.11 27.32
C SER A 90 -6.50 -7.35 27.23
N GLN A 91 -6.53 -8.18 28.28
CA GLN A 91 -7.24 -9.48 28.30
C GLN A 91 -8.74 -9.40 27.92
N HIS A 92 -9.32 -8.20 27.94
CA HIS A 92 -10.74 -7.98 27.63
C HIS A 92 -11.02 -7.29 26.29
N ASN A 93 -10.01 -6.97 25.47
CA ASN A 93 -10.22 -6.16 24.27
C ASN A 93 -9.98 -6.95 22.97
N THR A 94 -11.03 -7.56 22.45
CA THR A 94 -11.03 -8.30 21.16
C THR A 94 -10.92 -7.37 19.95
N ARG A 95 -11.26 -6.08 20.09
CA ARG A 95 -11.21 -5.10 18.99
C ARG A 95 -9.78 -4.76 18.54
N SER A 96 -8.79 -5.00 19.39
CA SER A 96 -7.37 -4.76 19.10
C SER A 96 -6.61 -5.96 18.53
N GLN A 97 -7.30 -7.07 18.24
CA GLN A 97 -6.66 -8.26 17.67
C GLN A 97 -6.06 -7.96 16.27
N HIS A 98 -4.84 -8.44 16.04
CA HIS A 98 -4.07 -8.28 14.79
C HIS A 98 -3.77 -6.83 14.37
N LEU A 99 -3.71 -5.89 15.31
CA LEU A 99 -3.24 -4.52 15.05
C LEU A 99 -1.73 -4.40 15.35
N LEU A 100 -1.06 -3.52 14.62
CA LEU A 100 0.32 -3.14 14.86
C LEU A 100 0.36 -1.89 15.74
N GLN A 101 1.31 -1.84 16.66
CA GLN A 101 1.67 -0.63 17.39
C GLN A 101 2.24 0.37 16.39
N ILE A 102 1.64 1.56 16.33
CA ILE A 102 2.15 2.66 15.52
C ILE A 102 3.28 3.31 16.34
N PRO A 103 4.52 3.40 15.81
CA PRO A 103 5.61 4.07 16.52
C PRO A 103 5.22 5.53 16.81
N SER A 104 5.37 5.98 18.06
CA SER A 104 5.15 7.38 18.42
C SER A 104 6.34 8.22 17.96
N CYS A 105 6.26 8.78 16.75
CA CYS A 105 7.27 9.70 16.25
C CYS A 105 6.91 11.12 16.74
N SER A 106 7.53 11.56 17.83
CA SER A 106 7.23 12.83 18.49
C SER A 106 7.84 14.06 17.83
N PHE A 107 8.80 13.91 16.90
CA PHE A 107 9.71 15.03 16.61
C PHE A 107 9.79 15.56 15.17
N ILE A 108 9.32 14.88 14.11
CA ILE A 108 9.49 15.39 12.73
C ILE A 108 8.38 14.87 11.79
N ASP A 109 7.73 15.76 11.03
CA ASP A 109 6.74 15.42 9.98
C ASP A 109 7.26 14.42 8.93
N PHE A 110 8.57 14.38 8.73
CA PHE A 110 9.24 13.42 7.86
C PHE A 110 9.17 11.99 8.42
N MET A 111 9.33 11.85 9.73
CA MET A 111 9.34 10.55 10.40
C MET A 111 7.93 9.96 10.52
N SER A 112 6.89 10.80 10.59
CA SER A 112 5.49 10.34 10.53
C SER A 112 5.14 9.69 9.17
N LYS A 113 5.90 10.01 8.12
CA LYS A 113 5.81 9.39 6.80
C LYS A 113 6.75 8.19 6.67
N SER A 114 7.60 7.88 7.64
CA SER A 114 8.51 6.73 7.53
C SER A 114 7.76 5.43 7.17
N PHE A 115 8.46 4.51 6.50
CA PHE A 115 7.88 3.24 6.07
C PHE A 115 7.19 2.51 7.24
N ALA A 116 7.83 2.42 8.41
CA ALA A 116 7.26 1.71 9.56
C ALA A 116 5.94 2.34 10.05
N VAL A 117 5.88 3.67 10.16
CA VAL A 117 4.67 4.38 10.61
C VAL A 117 3.55 4.26 9.58
N ASN A 118 3.86 4.50 8.30
CA ASN A 118 2.88 4.45 7.22
C ASN A 118 2.36 3.02 7.01
N ALA A 119 3.25 2.02 7.01
CA ALA A 119 2.89 0.62 6.87
C ALA A 119 2.01 0.14 8.03
N ALA A 120 2.36 0.46 9.28
CA ALA A 120 1.54 0.12 10.44
C ALA A 120 0.16 0.78 10.39
N ARG A 121 0.09 2.05 9.96
CA ARG A 121 -1.18 2.77 9.77
C ARG A 121 -2.04 2.10 8.70
N LEU A 122 -1.48 1.82 7.52
CA LEU A 122 -2.19 1.15 6.42
C LEU A 122 -2.66 -0.25 6.83
N TRP A 123 -1.83 -1.01 7.54
CA TRP A 123 -2.20 -2.33 8.06
C TRP A 123 -3.39 -2.27 9.00
N ASN A 124 -3.40 -1.31 9.91
CA ASN A 124 -4.49 -1.13 10.88
C ASN A 124 -5.81 -0.70 10.23
N GLN A 125 -5.75 -0.05 9.05
CA GLN A 125 -6.93 0.29 8.25
C GLN A 125 -7.49 -0.90 7.46
N LEU A 126 -6.78 -2.02 7.36
CA LEU A 126 -7.27 -3.20 6.65
C LEU A 126 -8.36 -3.93 7.45
N PRO A 127 -9.33 -4.56 6.76
CA PRO A 127 -10.24 -5.51 7.38
C PRO A 127 -9.48 -6.66 8.03
N VAL A 128 -9.98 -7.15 9.16
CA VAL A 128 -9.40 -8.29 9.88
C VAL A 128 -9.26 -9.52 8.99
N LYS A 129 -10.23 -9.74 8.07
CA LYS A 129 -10.20 -10.84 7.09
C LYS A 129 -8.92 -10.87 6.24
N LEU A 130 -8.40 -9.71 5.86
CA LEU A 130 -7.17 -9.62 5.06
C LEU A 130 -5.91 -9.79 5.91
N ARG A 131 -5.97 -9.42 7.20
CA ARG A 131 -4.82 -9.49 8.12
C ARG A 131 -4.50 -10.91 8.59
N ILE A 132 -5.49 -11.81 8.56
CA ILE A 132 -5.34 -13.22 8.99
C ILE A 132 -4.78 -14.10 7.85
N LEU A 133 -4.65 -13.58 6.63
CA LEU A 133 -4.19 -14.37 5.50
C LEU A 133 -2.71 -14.77 5.65
N GLU A 134 -2.46 -16.07 5.70
CA GLU A 134 -1.11 -16.66 5.76
C GLU A 134 -0.49 -16.92 4.37
N ASN A 135 -1.32 -16.94 3.31
CA ASN A 135 -0.82 -17.14 1.96
C ASN A 135 -0.49 -15.80 1.30
N ARG A 136 0.77 -15.61 0.92
CA ARG A 136 1.27 -14.41 0.23
C ARG A 136 0.49 -14.05 -1.02
N ASN A 137 0.18 -15.04 -1.86
CA ASN A 137 -0.49 -14.80 -3.14
C ASN A 137 -1.96 -14.41 -2.89
N SER A 138 -2.63 -15.09 -1.96
CA SER A 138 -3.99 -14.73 -1.55
C SER A 138 -4.05 -13.33 -0.95
N PHE A 139 -3.10 -12.98 -0.08
CA PHE A 139 -2.98 -11.64 0.48
C PHE A 139 -2.82 -10.60 -0.63
N LYS A 140 -1.89 -10.80 -1.57
CA LYS A 140 -1.63 -9.88 -2.67
C LYS A 140 -2.86 -9.65 -3.55
N CYS A 141 -3.60 -10.71 -3.90
CA CYS A 141 -4.79 -10.61 -4.74
C CYS A 141 -5.95 -9.93 -4.00
N GLN A 142 -6.31 -10.41 -2.80
CA GLN A 142 -7.47 -9.90 -2.07
C GLN A 142 -7.28 -8.46 -1.59
N THR A 143 -6.04 -8.07 -1.22
CA THR A 143 -5.74 -6.66 -0.89
C THR A 143 -5.87 -5.75 -2.10
N LYS A 144 -5.47 -6.21 -3.29
CA LYS A 144 -5.65 -5.45 -4.54
C LYS A 144 -7.13 -5.25 -4.84
N GLU A 145 -7.95 -6.30 -4.72
CA GLU A 145 -9.39 -6.25 -4.93
C GLU A 145 -10.07 -5.28 -3.94
N TYR A 146 -9.73 -5.39 -2.66
CA TYR A 146 -10.22 -4.46 -1.64
C TYR A 146 -9.88 -3.00 -1.97
N MET A 147 -8.64 -2.73 -2.39
CA MET A 147 -8.22 -1.37 -2.76
C MET A 147 -8.89 -0.85 -4.03
N LEU A 148 -9.26 -1.73 -4.97
CA LEU A 148 -10.07 -1.35 -6.13
C LEU A 148 -11.50 -0.98 -5.72
N SER A 149 -12.10 -1.72 -4.77
CA SER A 149 -13.45 -1.43 -4.26
C SER A 149 -13.54 -0.14 -3.44
N LEU A 150 -12.43 0.31 -2.86
CA LEU A 150 -12.34 1.56 -2.08
C LEU A 150 -12.19 2.82 -2.97
N GLY A 151 -12.27 2.65 -4.29
CA GLY A 151 -11.94 3.65 -5.30
C GLY A 151 -13.09 3.99 -6.21
N GLU A 152 -14.20 4.47 -5.62
CA GLU A 152 -15.15 5.43 -6.21
C GLU A 152 -15.33 6.61 -5.25
#